data_AF-A0A937PBU2-F1
#
_entry.id   AF-A0A937PBU2-F1
#
_cell.length_a   1.000
_cell.length_b   1.000
_cell.length_c   1.000
_cell.angle_alpha   90.00
_cell.angle_beta   90.00
_cell.angle_gamma   90.00
#
_symmetry.space_group_name_H-M   'P 1'
#
loop_
_entity.id
_entity.type
_entity.pdbx_description
1 polymer ?
#
loop_
_entity_poly.entity_id
_entity_poly.type
_entity_poly.pdbx_seq_one_letter_code
_entity_poly.pdbx_strand_id
1 'polypeptide(L)'
;MKVFISCFVSVLIISYCFTDCQNIKNSKLHNDTVIRKGVNEQFELQFEACLTCGYEWFLESVDTTKIKLLSKSSEPKSHDPNLVGGNAIETWTFIGLQKGSYQLVFNYKRPWEEEILKTEKIRVIVEGQNRSSTGASSITIMVPENDSAYKEKMTQFVQDGGENPLLTTTFIKKEVTIPYTRDIVKASAQAAAEDIYPASASAGGPGVDSVAYLKIQNDTAYILLNMDIDGWAGVSVAVGIVHPVVERTLLQFPEIKHVVFDSIP
;
A
#
# COMPACT_ATOMS: atom_id res chain seq x y z
N MET A 1 50.36 -42.06 -19.02
CA MET A 1 49.98 -42.25 -17.60
C MET A 1 48.60 -41.63 -17.41
N LYS A 2 47.56 -42.45 -17.13
CA LYS A 2 46.22 -42.19 -16.51
C LYS A 2 45.40 -41.00 -17.07
N VAL A 3 44.30 -41.14 -17.84
CA VAL A 3 42.92 -41.64 -17.57
C VAL A 3 42.26 -41.12 -16.29
N PHE A 4 40.99 -40.70 -16.43
CA PHE A 4 39.84 -40.53 -15.50
C PHE A 4 39.18 -39.12 -15.67
N ILE A 5 38.02 -38.97 -16.33
CA ILE A 5 36.61 -39.33 -15.97
C ILE A 5 35.88 -38.16 -15.26
N SER A 6 34.86 -37.66 -15.98
CA SER A 6 33.55 -37.15 -15.56
C SER A 6 33.24 -36.98 -14.06
N CYS A 7 32.65 -35.85 -13.66
CA CYS A 7 31.40 -35.85 -12.88
C CYS A 7 30.67 -34.49 -12.85
N PHE A 8 29.37 -34.58 -13.13
CA PHE A 8 28.26 -33.65 -12.89
C PHE A 8 28.15 -33.18 -11.43
N VAL A 9 27.72 -31.92 -11.19
CA VAL A 9 26.75 -31.40 -10.17
C VAL A 9 26.61 -29.88 -10.48
N SER A 10 25.65 -29.33 -11.22
CA SER A 10 24.21 -29.08 -10.97
C SER A 10 23.88 -28.15 -9.79
N VAL A 11 22.93 -27.21 -10.01
CA VAL A 11 22.05 -26.53 -9.00
C VAL A 11 22.73 -25.35 -8.24
N LEU A 12 22.29 -24.07 -8.19
CA LEU A 12 21.01 -23.37 -8.36
C LEU A 12 21.23 -21.92 -8.83
N ILE A 13 20.52 -21.51 -9.88
CA ILE A 13 20.24 -20.09 -10.17
C ILE A 13 19.06 -19.72 -9.26
N ILE A 14 19.30 -18.89 -8.24
CA ILE A 14 18.22 -18.32 -7.43
C ILE A 14 17.56 -17.23 -8.28
N SER A 15 16.57 -17.67 -9.05
CA SER A 15 15.55 -16.84 -9.65
C SER A 15 14.81 -16.12 -8.52
N TYR A 16 15.08 -14.82 -8.34
CA TYR A 16 14.19 -13.91 -7.64
C TYR A 16 12.95 -13.66 -8.52
N CYS A 17 12.10 -14.68 -8.64
CA CYS A 17 10.68 -14.47 -8.82
C CYS A 17 10.10 -14.35 -7.42
N PHE A 18 9.50 -13.22 -7.10
CA PHE A 18 8.25 -13.07 -6.35
C PHE A 18 8.17 -11.64 -5.86
N THR A 19 7.38 -10.81 -6.54
CA THR A 19 6.31 -10.10 -5.84
C THR A 19 5.19 -9.79 -6.82
N ASP A 20 4.29 -10.76 -6.94
CA ASP A 20 2.84 -10.60 -6.85
C ASP A 20 2.26 -9.27 -7.34
N CYS A 21 2.13 -9.13 -8.67
CA CYS A 21 1.09 -8.27 -9.22
C CYS A 21 -0.22 -9.03 -9.04
N GLN A 22 -0.98 -8.70 -8.00
CA GLN A 22 -2.33 -9.24 -7.79
C GLN A 22 -3.19 -8.90 -9.00
N ASN A 23 -3.19 -9.79 -9.97
CA ASN A 23 -4.24 -9.93 -10.96
C ASN A 23 -5.48 -10.38 -10.17
N ILE A 24 -6.42 -9.47 -9.94
CA ILE A 24 -7.79 -9.85 -9.57
C ILE A 24 -8.40 -10.50 -10.81
N LYS A 25 -8.03 -11.75 -11.08
CA LYS A 25 -8.78 -12.64 -11.97
C LYS A 25 -9.80 -13.37 -11.12
N ASN A 26 -11.05 -13.26 -11.55
CA ASN A 26 -12.19 -14.07 -11.11
C ASN A 26 -12.69 -13.79 -9.69
N SER A 27 -13.39 -12.68 -9.52
CA SER A 27 -14.51 -12.68 -8.57
C SER A 27 -15.78 -12.28 -9.33
N LYS A 28 -16.81 -13.11 -9.18
CA LYS A 28 -18.14 -12.89 -9.72
C LYS A 28 -18.63 -11.55 -9.17
N LEU A 29 -18.60 -10.50 -10.01
CA LEU A 29 -19.04 -9.16 -9.61
C LEU A 29 -20.48 -9.27 -9.12
N HIS A 30 -20.69 -8.96 -7.84
CA HIS A 30 -22.01 -8.94 -7.23
C HIS A 30 -22.60 -7.53 -7.37
N ASN A 31 -23.93 -7.43 -7.30
CA ASN A 31 -24.59 -6.13 -7.22
C ASN A 31 -24.00 -5.35 -6.02
N ASP A 32 -23.71 -4.05 -6.21
CA ASP A 32 -23.02 -3.16 -5.26
C ASP A 32 -21.50 -3.31 -5.11
N THR A 33 -20.81 -3.93 -6.07
CA THR A 33 -19.34 -3.98 -6.06
C THR A 33 -18.74 -2.57 -6.13
N VAL A 34 -17.89 -2.24 -5.16
CA VAL A 34 -17.11 -0.99 -5.11
C VAL A 34 -15.70 -1.25 -5.62
N ILE A 35 -15.33 -0.57 -6.71
CA ILE A 35 -14.00 -0.64 -7.30
C ILE A 35 -13.26 0.65 -7.00
N ARG A 36 -12.09 0.54 -6.35
CA ARG A 36 -11.21 1.67 -6.04
C ARG A 36 -10.03 1.65 -6.99
N LYS A 37 -9.82 2.76 -7.70
CA LYS A 37 -8.75 2.92 -8.69
C LYS A 37 -8.17 4.32 -8.65
N GLY A 38 -6.88 4.46 -8.97
CA GLY A 38 -6.26 5.76 -9.16
C GLY A 38 -6.67 6.42 -10.48
N VAL A 39 -6.55 7.74 -10.57
CA VAL A 39 -6.62 8.45 -11.85
C VAL A 39 -5.55 7.90 -12.81
N ASN A 40 -5.95 7.66 -14.06
CA ASN A 40 -5.24 7.00 -15.15
C ASN A 40 -4.94 5.50 -14.93
N GLU A 41 -5.46 4.90 -13.86
CA GLU A 41 -5.37 3.46 -13.67
C GLU A 41 -6.48 2.76 -14.46
N GLN A 42 -6.11 1.69 -15.17
CA GLN A 42 -7.07 0.86 -15.88
C GLN A 42 -7.70 -0.18 -14.96
N PHE A 43 -8.95 -0.54 -15.26
CA PHE A 43 -9.63 -1.62 -14.56
C PHE A 43 -10.55 -2.38 -15.50
N GLU A 44 -10.74 -3.66 -15.21
CA GLU A 44 -11.54 -4.57 -16.02
C GLU A 44 -12.79 -5.01 -15.26
N LEU A 45 -13.91 -5.04 -15.95
CA LEU A 45 -15.15 -5.66 -15.50
C LEU A 45 -15.43 -6.86 -16.39
N GLN A 46 -15.69 -8.01 -15.76
CA GLN A 46 -15.99 -9.25 -16.46
C GLN A 46 -17.41 -9.68 -16.16
N PHE A 47 -18.18 -9.91 -17.22
CA PHE A 47 -19.56 -10.38 -17.12
C PHE A 47 -19.72 -11.69 -17.89
N GLU A 48 -20.46 -12.64 -17.32
CA GLU A 48 -20.88 -13.82 -18.06
C GLU A 48 -22.03 -13.45 -19.00
N ALA A 49 -21.93 -13.84 -20.26
CA ALA A 49 -22.97 -13.66 -21.28
C ALA A 49 -23.26 -15.00 -21.97
N CYS A 50 -24.52 -15.30 -22.27
CA CYS A 50 -24.88 -16.45 -23.08
C CYS A 50 -24.76 -16.12 -24.58
N LEU A 51 -23.80 -16.73 -25.28
CA LEU A 51 -23.56 -16.47 -26.71
C LEU A 51 -24.72 -16.93 -27.61
N THR A 52 -25.49 -17.93 -27.20
CA THR A 52 -26.55 -18.52 -28.02
C THR A 52 -27.95 -18.01 -27.68
N CYS A 53 -28.11 -17.22 -26.62
CA CYS A 53 -29.42 -16.80 -26.11
C CYS A 53 -29.88 -15.44 -26.65
N GLY A 54 -29.01 -14.72 -27.38
CA GLY A 54 -29.25 -13.38 -27.93
C GLY A 54 -29.13 -12.23 -26.91
N TYR A 55 -28.79 -12.53 -25.66
CA TYR A 55 -28.64 -11.52 -24.61
C TYR A 55 -27.21 -10.99 -24.54
N GLU A 56 -27.08 -9.68 -24.47
CA GLU A 56 -25.81 -8.96 -24.41
C GLU A 56 -25.80 -7.93 -23.28
N TRP A 57 -24.61 -7.58 -22.79
CA TRP A 57 -24.45 -6.49 -21.82
C TRP A 57 -24.31 -5.14 -22.53
N PHE A 58 -25.11 -4.17 -22.08
CA PHE A 58 -25.09 -2.79 -22.54
C PHE A 58 -24.71 -1.84 -21.42
N LEU A 59 -23.71 -0.99 -21.66
CA LEU A 59 -23.35 0.09 -20.75
C LEU A 59 -24.28 1.30 -20.99
N GLU A 60 -24.95 1.76 -19.93
CA GLU A 60 -25.66 3.04 -19.95
C GLU A 60 -24.66 4.20 -20.09
N SER A 61 -25.05 5.28 -20.77
CA SER A 61 -24.15 6.38 -21.10
C SER A 61 -23.33 6.85 -19.90
N VAL A 62 -22.00 6.90 -20.07
CA VAL A 62 -21.06 7.38 -19.07
C VAL A 62 -20.41 8.67 -19.54
N ASP A 63 -20.13 9.58 -18.61
CA ASP A 63 -19.36 10.80 -18.88
C ASP A 63 -17.90 10.45 -19.23
N THR A 64 -17.59 10.50 -20.52
CA THR A 64 -16.28 10.12 -21.09
C THR A 64 -15.15 11.05 -20.66
N THR A 65 -15.45 12.21 -20.07
CA THR A 65 -14.44 13.11 -19.50
C THR A 65 -13.97 12.65 -18.12
N LYS A 66 -14.74 11.78 -17.45
CA LYS A 66 -14.49 11.28 -16.09
C LYS A 66 -14.06 9.82 -16.08
N ILE A 67 -14.76 8.95 -16.81
CA ILE A 67 -14.41 7.55 -17.00
C ILE A 67 -14.54 7.23 -18.48
N LYS A 68 -13.48 6.67 -19.07
CA LYS A 68 -13.46 6.30 -20.48
C LYS A 68 -13.39 4.78 -20.65
N LEU A 69 -14.26 4.24 -21.50
CA LEU A 69 -14.15 2.87 -21.99
C LEU A 69 -12.98 2.80 -23.00
N LEU A 70 -12.02 1.92 -22.74
CA LEU A 70 -10.87 1.69 -23.61
C LEU A 70 -11.14 0.55 -24.60
N SER A 71 -11.69 -0.56 -24.11
CA SER A 71 -11.94 -1.75 -24.92
C SER A 71 -13.08 -2.60 -24.37
N LYS A 72 -13.72 -3.35 -25.27
CA LYS A 72 -14.65 -4.45 -24.98
C LYS A 72 -14.17 -5.67 -25.77
N SER A 73 -14.03 -6.82 -25.10
CA SER A 73 -13.75 -8.11 -25.73
C SER A 73 -14.71 -9.18 -25.20
N SER A 74 -14.86 -10.27 -25.96
CA SER A 74 -15.69 -11.42 -25.56
C SER A 74 -14.96 -12.70 -25.92
N GLU A 75 -14.77 -13.57 -24.95
CA GLU A 75 -14.08 -14.85 -25.12
C GLU A 75 -14.97 -16.00 -24.65
N PRO A 76 -15.01 -17.14 -25.37
CA PRO A 76 -15.73 -18.33 -24.91
C PRO A 76 -15.23 -18.77 -23.53
N LYS A 77 -16.16 -19.04 -22.61
CA LYS A 77 -15.82 -19.50 -21.25
C LYS A 77 -15.21 -20.91 -21.27
N SER A 78 -15.62 -21.73 -22.25
CA SER A 78 -15.04 -23.05 -22.51
C SER A 78 -14.18 -23.01 -23.77
N HIS A 79 -13.01 -23.65 -23.70
CA HIS A 79 -12.11 -23.82 -24.84
C HIS A 79 -12.27 -25.21 -25.51
N ASP A 80 -13.29 -25.98 -25.12
CA ASP A 80 -13.59 -27.27 -25.76
C ASP A 80 -14.19 -27.04 -27.15
N PRO A 81 -13.50 -27.44 -28.25
CA PRO A 81 -13.99 -27.23 -29.61
C PRO A 81 -15.23 -28.05 -29.94
N ASN A 82 -15.59 -29.06 -29.14
CA ASN A 82 -16.77 -29.90 -29.34
C ASN A 82 -18.01 -29.40 -28.59
N LEU A 83 -17.86 -28.36 -27.74
CA LEU A 83 -18.98 -27.82 -26.99
C LEU A 83 -19.84 -26.91 -27.89
N VAL A 84 -20.99 -27.42 -28.31
CA VAL A 84 -21.99 -26.64 -29.06
C VAL A 84 -22.86 -25.86 -28.07
N GLY A 85 -22.81 -24.53 -28.17
CA GLY A 85 -23.43 -23.62 -27.21
C GLY A 85 -22.56 -23.39 -25.98
N GLY A 86 -22.78 -22.26 -25.30
CA GLY A 86 -21.96 -21.92 -24.15
C GLY A 86 -22.04 -20.45 -23.78
N ASN A 87 -21.47 -20.15 -22.61
CA ASN A 87 -21.31 -18.77 -22.16
C ASN A 87 -19.97 -18.21 -22.67
N ALA A 88 -19.92 -16.90 -22.83
CA ALA A 88 -18.72 -16.12 -22.96
C ALA A 88 -18.48 -15.28 -21.71
N ILE A 89 -17.23 -14.85 -21.54
CA ILE A 89 -16.85 -13.78 -20.63
C ILE A 89 -16.68 -12.52 -21.47
N GLU A 90 -17.53 -11.53 -21.24
CA GLU A 90 -17.37 -10.18 -21.78
C GLU A 90 -16.48 -9.36 -20.84
N THR A 91 -15.32 -8.91 -21.33
CA THR A 91 -14.38 -8.08 -20.59
C THR A 91 -14.46 -6.64 -21.07
N TRP A 92 -14.69 -5.72 -20.13
CA TRP A 92 -14.78 -4.29 -20.37
C TRP A 92 -13.66 -3.57 -19.63
N THR A 93 -12.77 -2.91 -20.37
CA THR A 93 -11.61 -2.21 -19.81
C THR A 93 -11.88 -0.72 -19.78
N PHE A 94 -11.76 -0.12 -18.61
CA PHE A 94 -11.99 1.30 -18.38
C PHE A 94 -10.73 1.98 -17.87
N ILE A 95 -10.69 3.31 -17.99
CA ILE A 95 -9.71 4.18 -17.33
C ILE A 95 -10.44 5.33 -16.62
N GLY A 96 -10.09 5.58 -15.35
CA GLY A 96 -10.59 6.73 -14.61
C GLY A 96 -9.76 7.97 -14.92
N LEU A 97 -10.35 9.03 -15.47
CA LEU A 97 -9.64 10.26 -15.87
C LEU A 97 -9.71 11.36 -14.81
N GLN A 98 -10.78 11.39 -14.02
CA GLN A 98 -10.98 12.40 -12.98
C GLN A 98 -11.27 11.74 -11.64
N LYS A 99 -10.87 12.40 -10.55
CA LYS A 99 -11.19 11.94 -9.20
C LYS A 99 -12.69 12.10 -8.92
N GLY A 100 -13.29 11.11 -8.28
CA GLY A 100 -14.70 11.14 -7.91
C GLY A 100 -15.28 9.76 -7.68
N SER A 101 -16.54 9.73 -7.23
CA SER A 101 -17.34 8.51 -7.17
C SER A 101 -18.28 8.50 -8.36
N TYR A 102 -18.23 7.42 -9.14
CA TYR A 102 -19.00 7.24 -10.35
C TYR A 102 -19.76 5.92 -10.29
N GLN A 103 -20.86 5.83 -11.03
CA GLN A 103 -21.67 4.61 -11.11
C GLN A 103 -21.74 4.19 -12.57
N LEU A 104 -21.27 2.98 -12.86
CA LEU A 104 -21.45 2.33 -14.15
C LEU A 104 -22.67 1.42 -14.05
N VAL A 105 -23.60 1.56 -14.98
CA VAL A 105 -24.84 0.78 -15.03
C VAL A 105 -24.83 -0.09 -16.27
N PHE A 106 -24.89 -1.39 -16.07
CA PHE A 106 -24.91 -2.38 -17.14
C PHE A 106 -26.27 -3.07 -17.18
N ASN A 107 -26.87 -3.15 -18.36
CA ASN A 107 -28.15 -3.80 -18.61
C ASN A 107 -27.95 -5.02 -19.49
N TYR A 108 -28.35 -6.19 -19.01
CA TYR A 108 -28.36 -7.44 -19.75
C TYR A 108 -29.72 -7.63 -20.42
N LYS A 109 -29.75 -7.51 -21.75
CA LYS A 109 -30.99 -7.58 -22.53
C LYS A 109 -30.73 -8.03 -23.95
N ARG A 110 -31.79 -8.32 -24.70
CA ARG A 110 -31.71 -8.50 -26.15
C ARG A 110 -31.77 -7.12 -26.84
N PRO A 111 -30.95 -6.87 -27.87
CA PRO A 111 -30.93 -5.58 -28.56
C PRO A 111 -32.30 -5.14 -29.11
N TRP A 112 -33.16 -6.10 -29.46
CA TRP A 112 -34.48 -5.89 -30.07
C TRP A 112 -35.66 -5.95 -29.08
N GLU A 113 -35.40 -6.13 -27.78
CA GLU A 113 -36.43 -6.14 -26.74
C GLU A 113 -36.26 -4.94 -25.80
N GLU A 114 -37.37 -4.45 -25.25
CA GLU A 114 -37.35 -3.39 -24.23
C GLU A 114 -37.10 -3.94 -22.82
N GLU A 115 -37.38 -5.22 -22.60
CA GLU A 115 -37.25 -5.88 -21.30
C GLU A 115 -35.77 -6.05 -20.90
N ILE A 116 -35.43 -5.63 -19.68
CA ILE A 116 -34.10 -5.80 -19.09
C ILE A 116 -34.14 -7.01 -18.17
N LEU A 117 -33.40 -8.06 -18.51
CA LEU A 117 -33.33 -9.29 -17.72
C LEU A 117 -32.56 -9.06 -16.41
N LYS A 118 -31.50 -8.26 -16.47
CA LYS A 118 -30.64 -8.00 -15.32
C LYS A 118 -29.97 -6.63 -15.43
N THR A 119 -29.90 -5.92 -14.31
CA THR A 119 -29.12 -4.68 -14.20
C THR A 119 -28.04 -4.85 -13.14
N GLU A 120 -26.80 -4.50 -13.49
CA GLU A 120 -25.65 -4.48 -12.59
C GLU A 120 -25.17 -3.05 -12.40
N LYS A 121 -25.11 -2.59 -11.15
CA LYS A 121 -24.64 -1.25 -10.79
C LYS A 121 -23.29 -1.37 -10.10
N ILE A 122 -22.26 -0.85 -10.75
CA ILE A 122 -20.89 -0.91 -10.25
C ILE A 122 -20.47 0.49 -9.82
N ARG A 123 -20.13 0.64 -8.55
CA ARG A 123 -19.62 1.91 -8.02
C ARG A 123 -18.11 1.95 -8.22
N VAL A 124 -17.63 2.91 -9.00
CA VAL A 124 -16.20 3.14 -9.23
C VAL A 124 -15.78 4.41 -8.50
N ILE A 125 -14.91 4.25 -7.52
CA ILE A 125 -14.26 5.37 -6.84
C ILE A 125 -12.91 5.57 -7.51
N VAL A 126 -12.80 6.64 -8.29
CA VAL A 126 -11.52 7.11 -8.81
C VAL A 126 -10.93 8.05 -7.76
N GLU A 127 -9.92 7.55 -7.07
CA GLU A 127 -9.15 8.35 -6.14
C GLU A 127 -8.17 9.20 -6.95
N GLY A 128 -7.69 10.33 -6.41
CA GLY A 128 -6.63 11.11 -7.06
C GLY A 128 -5.44 10.20 -7.42
N GLN A 129 -4.53 10.62 -8.31
CA GLN A 129 -3.38 9.80 -8.71
C GLN A 129 -2.72 9.15 -7.47
N ASN A 130 -2.75 7.82 -7.37
CA ASN A 130 -1.68 7.09 -6.67
C ASN A 130 -0.56 7.09 -7.70
N ARG A 131 0.43 7.98 -7.54
CA ARG A 131 1.68 7.84 -8.30
C ARG A 131 2.25 6.49 -7.87
N SER A 132 2.05 5.46 -8.68
CA SER A 132 2.85 4.25 -8.57
C SER A 132 4.30 4.67 -8.83
N SER A 133 5.07 4.73 -7.75
CA SER A 133 6.45 4.24 -7.65
C SER A 133 7.46 4.67 -8.73
N THR A 134 7.57 5.97 -9.03
CA THR A 134 8.82 6.52 -9.64
C THR A 134 9.09 7.97 -9.29
N GLY A 135 8.39 8.51 -8.29
CA GLY A 135 8.71 9.81 -7.69
C GLY A 135 9.35 9.60 -6.33
N ALA A 136 10.58 10.03 -6.15
CA ALA A 136 11.14 10.28 -4.83
C ALA A 136 10.37 11.44 -4.17
N SER A 137 10.01 11.30 -2.91
CA SER A 137 9.56 12.42 -2.07
C SER A 137 10.66 12.73 -1.06
N SER A 138 11.00 14.00 -0.92
CA SER A 138 11.91 14.45 0.15
C SER A 138 11.07 14.84 1.35
N ILE A 139 11.39 14.25 2.50
CA ILE A 139 10.80 14.60 3.80
C ILE A 139 11.91 15.09 4.74
N THR A 140 11.54 15.90 5.72
CA THR A 140 12.47 16.39 6.74
C THR A 140 12.21 15.70 8.06
N ILE A 141 13.21 14.98 8.56
CA ILE A 141 13.18 14.34 9.88
C ILE A 141 14.08 15.09 10.86
N MET A 142 13.78 15.00 12.15
CA MET A 142 14.65 15.51 13.22
C MET A 142 15.56 14.38 13.68
N VAL A 143 16.87 14.61 13.67
CA VAL A 143 17.87 13.63 14.12
C VAL A 143 18.86 14.29 15.08
N PRO A 144 19.46 13.55 16.02
CA PRO A 144 20.58 14.05 16.80
C PRO A 144 21.73 14.51 15.89
N GLU A 145 22.44 15.57 16.28
CA GLU A 145 23.65 15.98 15.56
C GLU A 145 24.75 14.90 15.63
N ASN A 146 24.78 14.11 16.71
CA ASN A 146 25.69 13.00 16.90
C ASN A 146 24.94 11.76 17.42
N ASP A 147 24.59 10.86 16.51
CA ASP A 147 23.81 9.65 16.81
C ASP A 147 24.48 8.74 17.83
N SER A 148 25.79 8.49 17.69
CA SER A 148 26.52 7.59 18.59
C SER A 148 26.55 8.13 20.02
N ALA A 149 26.92 9.41 20.19
CA ALA A 149 26.95 10.04 21.50
C ALA A 149 25.56 10.13 22.14
N TYR A 150 24.52 10.40 21.33
CA TYR A 150 23.14 10.40 21.81
C TYR A 150 22.72 9.01 22.30
N LYS A 151 22.96 7.96 21.50
CA LYS A 151 22.61 6.57 21.85
C LYS A 151 23.32 6.09 23.11
N GLU A 152 24.62 6.39 23.25
CA GLU A 152 25.40 6.05 24.44
C GLU A 152 24.83 6.72 25.69
N LYS A 153 24.60 8.04 25.64
CA LYS A 153 24.04 8.79 26.77
C LYS A 153 22.62 8.34 27.11
N MET A 154 21.79 8.06 26.11
CA MET A 154 20.43 7.57 26.33
C MET A 154 20.43 6.16 26.91
N THR A 155 21.33 5.29 26.45
CA THR A 155 21.51 3.95 27.02
C THR A 155 21.89 4.03 28.49
N GLN A 156 22.87 4.87 28.84
CA GLN A 156 23.27 5.10 30.24
C GLN A 156 22.10 5.67 31.06
N PHE A 157 21.41 6.69 30.53
CA PHE A 157 20.27 7.30 31.22
C PHE A 157 19.14 6.30 31.50
N VAL A 158 18.82 5.42 30.55
CA VAL A 158 17.77 4.41 30.72
C VAL A 158 18.20 3.27 31.65
N GLN A 159 19.48 2.86 31.62
CA GLN A 159 19.99 1.74 32.42
C GLN A 159 20.35 2.13 33.86
N ASP A 160 21.06 3.25 34.02
CA ASP A 160 21.68 3.67 35.27
C ASP A 160 21.00 4.91 35.88
N GLY A 161 20.12 5.58 35.12
CA GLY A 161 19.56 6.89 35.49
C GLY A 161 20.53 8.04 35.22
N GLY A 162 20.16 9.25 35.68
CA GLY A 162 21.03 10.43 35.61
C GLY A 162 20.41 11.63 34.90
N GLU A 163 21.25 12.48 34.31
CA GLU A 163 20.79 13.64 33.54
C GLU A 163 20.14 13.21 32.22
N ASN A 164 18.96 13.76 31.93
CA ASN A 164 18.25 13.46 30.69
C ASN A 164 19.01 14.04 29.49
N PRO A 165 19.52 13.20 28.56
CA PRO A 165 20.30 13.67 27.42
C PRO A 165 19.50 14.57 26.47
N LEU A 166 18.17 14.50 26.47
CA LEU A 166 17.30 15.34 25.64
C LEU A 166 17.42 16.84 25.92
N LEU A 167 17.94 17.21 27.10
CA LEU A 167 18.19 18.60 27.49
C LEU A 167 19.50 19.15 26.91
N THR A 168 20.44 18.28 26.57
CA THR A 168 21.80 18.66 26.12
C THR A 168 22.06 18.30 24.65
N THR A 169 21.28 17.38 24.09
CA THR A 169 21.40 16.97 22.69
C THR A 169 20.81 18.02 21.75
N THR A 170 21.63 18.47 20.81
CA THR A 170 21.18 19.27 19.66
C THR A 170 20.55 18.35 18.62
N PHE A 171 19.36 18.71 18.14
CA PHE A 171 18.69 18.03 17.03
C PHE A 171 18.72 18.90 15.80
N ILE A 172 19.06 18.30 14.66
CA ILE A 172 19.14 18.94 13.35
C ILE A 172 18.09 18.39 12.41
N LYS A 173 17.75 19.19 11.40
CA LYS A 173 16.89 18.76 10.30
C LYS A 173 17.71 17.98 9.29
N LYS A 174 17.26 16.78 8.94
CA LYS A 174 17.85 15.92 7.91
C LYS A 174 16.82 15.69 6.82
N GLU A 175 17.19 15.93 5.57
CA GLU A 175 16.38 15.57 4.41
C GLU A 175 16.58 14.09 4.08
N VAL A 176 15.49 13.35 3.95
CA VAL A 176 15.49 11.94 3.59
C VAL A 176 14.61 11.73 2.37
N THR A 177 15.17 10.98 1.42
CA THR A 177 14.49 10.60 0.18
C THR A 177 13.76 9.30 0.40
N ILE A 178 12.43 9.33 0.31
CA ILE A 178 11.56 8.17 0.46
C ILE A 178 10.77 7.90 -0.83
N PRO A 179 10.28 6.67 -1.02
CA PRO A 179 9.25 6.40 -2.02
C PRO A 179 8.04 7.31 -1.80
N TYR A 180 7.42 7.77 -2.90
CA TYR A 180 6.23 8.60 -2.82
C TYR A 180 5.15 7.95 -1.94
N THR A 181 4.65 8.74 -1.00
CA THR A 181 3.57 8.37 -0.07
C THR A 181 2.62 9.53 0.11
N ARG A 182 1.34 9.22 0.33
CA ARG A 182 0.32 10.21 0.71
C ARG A 182 0.37 10.55 2.19
N ASP A 183 0.79 9.59 2.99
CA ASP A 183 0.88 9.74 4.44
C ASP A 183 2.29 10.20 4.80
N ILE A 184 2.55 11.49 4.54
CA ILE A 184 3.86 12.10 4.81
C ILE A 184 4.18 12.11 6.31
N VAL A 185 3.17 12.14 7.17
CA VAL A 185 3.36 12.15 8.62
C VAL A 185 3.82 10.78 9.10
N LYS A 186 3.10 9.71 8.71
CA LYS A 186 3.52 8.34 9.01
C LYS A 186 4.87 8.02 8.40
N ALA A 187 5.13 8.45 7.17
CA ALA A 187 6.41 8.20 6.53
C ALA A 187 7.57 8.97 7.17
N SER A 188 7.33 10.20 7.65
CA SER A 188 8.33 10.94 8.43
C SER A 188 8.62 10.27 9.78
N ALA A 189 7.60 9.78 10.48
CA ALA A 189 7.79 9.00 11.70
C ALA A 189 8.57 7.70 11.45
N GLN A 190 8.22 6.97 10.39
CA GLN A 190 8.90 5.75 9.96
C GLN A 190 10.38 6.02 9.66
N ALA A 191 10.66 7.02 8.81
CA ALA A 191 12.02 7.38 8.44
C ALA A 191 12.85 7.83 9.63
N ALA A 192 12.26 8.57 10.58
CA ALA A 192 12.94 8.97 11.81
C ALA A 192 13.30 7.77 12.69
N ALA A 193 12.40 6.80 12.83
CA ALA A 193 12.66 5.58 13.60
C ALA A 193 13.74 4.71 12.96
N GLU A 194 13.65 4.46 11.66
CA GLU A 194 14.63 3.68 10.89
C GLU A 194 16.02 4.32 10.87
N ASP A 195 16.10 5.66 10.79
CA ASP A 195 17.38 6.36 10.72
C ASP A 195 18.17 6.23 12.02
N ILE A 196 17.50 6.44 13.17
CA ILE A 196 18.18 6.33 14.46
C ILE A 196 18.34 4.87 14.89
N TYR A 197 17.43 3.98 14.56
CA TYR A 197 17.46 2.59 15.03
C TYR A 197 17.08 1.63 13.90
N PRO A 198 17.98 1.42 12.92
CA PRO A 198 17.68 0.60 11.76
C PRO A 198 17.44 -0.85 12.15
N ALA A 199 16.60 -1.56 11.39
CA ALA A 199 16.32 -2.99 11.56
C ALA A 199 17.55 -3.93 11.60
N SER A 200 18.74 -3.46 11.19
CA SER A 200 20.00 -4.21 11.34
C SER A 200 20.64 -4.08 12.73
N ALA A 201 20.27 -3.04 13.48
CA ALA A 201 20.72 -2.76 14.84
C ALA A 201 19.72 -3.22 15.91
N SER A 202 18.54 -3.72 15.51
CA SER A 202 17.49 -4.14 16.42
C SER A 202 17.72 -5.53 17.00
N ALA A 203 17.98 -5.58 18.31
CA ALA A 203 18.08 -6.84 19.04
C ALA A 203 16.74 -7.59 19.17
N GLY A 204 15.60 -6.92 18.89
CA GLY A 204 14.27 -7.52 18.86
C GLY A 204 13.85 -8.16 17.53
N GLY A 205 14.72 -8.17 16.51
CA GLY A 205 14.44 -8.70 15.19
C GLY A 205 13.98 -7.65 14.16
N PRO A 206 13.69 -8.06 12.91
CA PRO A 206 13.34 -7.15 11.83
C PRO A 206 12.01 -6.43 12.09
N GLY A 207 11.98 -5.10 11.88
CA GLY A 207 10.75 -4.31 11.86
C GLY A 207 10.27 -3.79 13.21
N VAL A 208 11.08 -3.86 14.27
CA VAL A 208 10.73 -3.25 15.58
C VAL A 208 10.66 -1.72 15.51
N ASP A 209 11.35 -1.13 14.55
CA ASP A 209 11.41 0.28 14.18
C ASP A 209 10.25 0.72 13.27
N SER A 210 9.35 -0.20 12.92
CA SER A 210 8.20 0.11 12.06
C SER A 210 7.01 0.70 12.81
N VAL A 211 6.35 1.67 12.20
CA VAL A 211 5.13 2.32 12.67
C VAL A 211 3.93 1.39 12.44
N ALA A 212 3.49 0.74 13.52
CA ALA A 212 2.31 -0.11 13.56
C ALA A 212 1.02 0.71 13.36
N TYR A 213 0.94 1.87 14.02
CA TYR A 213 -0.24 2.72 14.03
C TYR A 213 0.15 4.19 14.05
N LEU A 214 -0.56 5.02 13.29
CA LEU A 214 -0.50 6.48 13.42
C LEU A 214 -1.88 7.07 13.12
N LYS A 215 -2.37 7.93 14.01
CA LYS A 215 -3.60 8.70 13.80
C LYS A 215 -3.47 10.07 14.45
N ILE A 216 -3.90 11.11 13.73
CA ILE A 216 -3.97 12.48 14.26
C ILE A 216 -5.42 12.79 14.62
N GLN A 217 -5.65 13.25 15.84
CA GLN A 217 -6.97 13.66 16.34
C GLN A 217 -6.81 14.82 17.31
N ASN A 218 -7.58 15.90 17.11
CA ASN A 218 -7.57 17.10 17.96
C ASN A 218 -6.13 17.57 18.26
N ASP A 219 -5.35 17.93 17.24
CA ASP A 219 -3.94 18.34 17.32
C ASP A 219 -2.95 17.39 18.04
N THR A 220 -3.40 16.18 18.38
CA THR A 220 -2.59 15.13 19.01
C THR A 220 -2.34 13.98 18.04
N ALA A 221 -1.07 13.60 17.87
CA ALA A 221 -0.67 12.43 17.11
C ALA A 221 -0.51 11.22 18.03
N TYR A 222 -1.36 10.22 17.84
CA TYR A 222 -1.32 8.93 18.49
C TYR A 222 -0.53 7.98 17.60
N ILE A 223 0.57 7.43 18.12
CA ILE A 223 1.49 6.59 17.37
C ILE A 223 1.87 5.35 18.16
N LEU A 224 1.96 4.21 17.48
CA LEU A 224 2.61 3.01 18.01
C LEU A 224 3.66 2.52 17.03
N LEU A 225 4.84 2.20 17.57
CA LEU A 225 5.87 1.44 16.90
C LEU A 225 5.72 -0.04 17.27
N ASN A 226 6.18 -0.94 16.42
CA ASN A 226 6.16 -2.39 16.72
C ASN A 226 6.93 -2.72 18.01
N MET A 227 7.99 -1.96 18.33
CA MET A 227 8.70 -2.10 19.62
C MET A 227 7.81 -1.84 20.84
N ASP A 228 6.75 -1.03 20.71
CA ASP A 228 5.82 -0.75 21.80
C ASP A 228 4.85 -1.91 22.05
N ILE A 229 4.68 -2.79 21.05
CA ILE A 229 3.74 -3.93 21.08
C ILE A 229 4.44 -5.19 21.59
N ASP A 230 5.60 -5.53 21.02
CA ASP A 230 6.17 -6.89 21.13
C ASP A 230 7.16 -7.07 22.30
N GLY A 231 7.41 -6.04 23.11
CA GLY A 231 8.02 -6.14 24.45
C GLY A 231 9.20 -7.13 24.59
N TRP A 232 10.36 -6.83 24.02
CA TRP A 232 11.55 -7.68 24.03
C TRP A 232 12.65 -7.20 25.00
N ALA A 233 13.66 -8.05 25.26
CA ALA A 233 14.72 -7.73 26.22
C ALA A 233 15.63 -6.58 25.74
N GLY A 234 15.58 -5.44 26.43
CA GLY A 234 16.29 -4.22 26.02
C GLY A 234 15.42 -3.22 25.24
N VAL A 235 14.13 -3.52 25.07
CA VAL A 235 13.17 -2.62 24.39
C VAL A 235 13.07 -1.26 25.04
N SER A 236 13.24 -1.15 26.36
CA SER A 236 13.20 0.12 27.09
C SER A 236 14.30 1.09 26.66
N VAL A 237 15.50 0.59 26.33
CA VAL A 237 16.58 1.41 25.78
C VAL A 237 16.25 1.85 24.36
N ALA A 238 15.76 0.95 23.52
CA ALA A 238 15.34 1.28 22.16
C ALA A 238 14.22 2.33 22.16
N VAL A 239 13.19 2.14 22.97
CA VAL A 239 12.10 3.09 23.19
C VAL A 239 12.64 4.46 23.63
N GLY A 240 13.51 4.50 24.64
CA GLY A 240 14.12 5.74 25.12
C GLY A 240 14.92 6.48 24.04
N ILE A 241 15.57 5.75 23.13
CA ILE A 241 16.32 6.32 22.00
C ILE A 241 15.37 6.83 20.91
N VAL A 242 14.39 6.03 20.51
CA VAL A 242 13.57 6.24 19.30
C VAL A 242 12.42 7.22 19.53
N HIS A 243 11.69 7.10 20.64
CA HIS A 243 10.50 7.93 20.90
C HIS A 243 10.81 9.44 20.79
N PRO A 244 11.88 9.99 21.39
CA PRO A 244 12.13 11.42 21.31
C PRO A 244 12.47 11.92 19.90
N VAL A 245 13.10 11.08 19.08
CA VAL A 245 13.44 11.40 17.68
C VAL A 245 12.17 11.47 16.83
N VAL A 246 11.29 10.48 17.01
CA VAL A 246 9.99 10.41 16.32
C VAL A 246 9.07 11.54 16.77
N GLU A 247 8.98 11.80 18.08
CA GLU A 247 8.19 12.90 18.65
C GLU A 247 8.62 14.25 18.06
N ARG A 248 9.92 14.57 18.12
CA ARG A 248 10.44 15.83 17.57
C ARG A 248 10.20 15.95 16.07
N THR A 249 10.26 14.84 15.34
CA THR A 249 9.96 14.80 13.92
C THR A 249 8.49 15.14 13.65
N LEU A 250 7.56 14.55 14.42
CA LEU A 250 6.13 14.80 14.30
C LEU A 250 5.73 16.22 14.71
N LEU A 251 6.38 16.79 15.72
CA LEU A 251 6.12 18.18 16.15
C LEU A 251 6.58 19.24 15.14
N GLN A 252 7.23 18.87 14.03
CA GLN A 252 7.49 19.80 12.93
C GLN A 252 6.24 20.11 12.11
N PHE A 253 5.22 19.24 12.16
CA PHE A 253 3.97 19.43 11.42
C PHE A 253 3.08 20.43 12.16
N PRO A 254 2.65 21.53 11.53
CA PRO A 254 1.91 22.60 12.21
C PRO A 254 0.55 22.15 12.78
N GLU A 255 -0.01 21.05 12.27
CA GLU A 255 -1.24 20.43 12.74
C GLU A 255 -1.07 19.55 13.99
N ILE A 256 0.18 19.25 14.41
CA ILE A 256 0.49 18.41 15.57
C ILE A 256 1.12 19.27 16.67
N LYS A 257 0.47 19.34 17.83
CA LYS A 257 1.01 20.02 19.03
C LYS A 257 1.43 19.04 20.11
N HIS A 258 0.88 17.83 20.09
CA HIS A 258 1.11 16.80 21.09
C HIS A 258 1.35 15.45 20.41
N VAL A 259 2.22 14.64 20.99
CA VAL A 259 2.50 13.28 20.53
C VAL A 259 2.31 12.33 21.70
N VAL A 260 1.57 11.24 21.48
CA VAL A 260 1.29 10.21 22.47
C VAL A 260 1.62 8.86 21.86
N PHE A 261 2.47 8.09 22.56
CA PHE A 261 2.85 6.75 22.15
C PHE A 261 1.83 5.72 22.66
N ASP A 262 0.64 5.73 22.07
CA ASP A 262 -0.47 4.82 22.38
C ASP A 262 -1.40 4.67 21.15
N SER A 263 -2.22 3.61 21.16
CA SER A 263 -3.26 3.32 20.17
C SER A 263 -4.58 4.06 20.39
N ILE A 264 -4.78 4.71 21.54
CA ILE A 264 -6.07 5.23 21.99
C ILE A 264 -6.05 6.77 22.03
N PRO A 265 -7.04 7.47 21.44
CA PRO A 265 -7.42 8.82 21.85
C PRO A 265 -8.32 8.86 23.09
#